data_AF-A0A846CG41-F1
#
_entry.id   AF-A0A846CG41-F1
#
_cell.length_a   1.000
_cell.length_b   1.000
_cell.length_c   1.000
_cell.angle_alpha   90.00
_cell.angle_beta   90.00
_cell.angle_gamma   90.00
#
_symmetry.space_group_name_H-M   'P 1'
#
loop_
_entity.id
_entity.type
_entity.pdbx_description
1 polymer ?
#
loop_
_entity_poly.entity_id
_entity_poly.type
_entity_poly.pdbx_seq_one_letter_code
_entity_poly.pdbx_strand_id
1 'polypeptide(L)'
;MHWINWYSAMSFNALLNRKGHFWEQRYTCHGFPNSDKERALNTIRYIHANPKAAGMKEGFFYDFSNYGTYEQLTTDGITQWHPAFFELGPSLSECADRYKGFCRRYKLNFELLLLLVIASGTKW
;
A
#
# COMPACT_ATOMS: atom_id res chain seq x y z
N MET A 1 15.66 3.19 -2.66
CA MET A 1 15.21 3.16 -1.25
C MET A 1 16.10 3.98 -0.30
N HIS A 2 17.44 3.86 -0.33
CA HIS A 2 18.30 4.62 0.59
C HIS A 2 18.09 6.15 0.57
N TRP A 3 17.98 6.76 -0.61
CA TRP A 3 17.75 8.20 -0.73
C TRP A 3 16.43 8.64 -0.06
N ILE A 4 15.32 7.94 -0.34
CA ILE A 4 14.00 8.23 0.25
C ILE A 4 14.07 8.13 1.76
N ASN A 5 14.62 7.03 2.30
CA ASN A 5 14.69 6.81 3.75
C ASN A 5 15.56 7.86 4.45
N TRP A 6 16.69 8.24 3.85
CA TRP A 6 17.58 9.26 4.41
C TRP A 6 16.91 10.64 4.41
N TYR A 7 16.35 11.05 3.27
CA TYR A 7 15.74 12.36 3.12
C TYR A 7 14.52 12.55 4.03
N SER A 8 13.66 11.55 4.11
CA SER A 8 12.49 11.56 5.01
C SER A 8 12.90 11.53 6.49
N ALA A 9 13.91 10.74 6.88
CA ALA A 9 14.41 10.74 8.26
C ALA A 9 14.93 12.11 8.70
N MET A 10 15.68 12.81 7.84
CA MET A 10 16.13 14.18 8.12
C MET A 10 14.96 15.14 8.28
N SER A 11 14.00 15.09 7.34
CA SER A 11 12.85 15.97 7.32
C SER A 11 11.96 15.78 8.56
N PHE A 12 11.69 14.53 8.94
CA PHE A 12 10.88 14.24 10.13
C PHE A 12 11.59 14.54 11.44
N ASN A 13 12.90 14.31 11.54
CA ASN A 13 13.66 14.72 12.71
C ASN A 13 13.63 16.25 12.90
N ALA A 14 13.75 17.01 11.80
CA ALA A 14 13.59 18.46 11.85
C ALA A 14 12.17 18.88 12.25
N LEU A 15 11.14 18.28 11.63
CA LEU A 15 9.74 18.58 11.91
C LEU A 15 9.34 18.30 13.36
N LEU A 16 9.82 17.19 13.92
CA LEU A 16 9.45 16.74 15.27
C LEU A 16 10.42 17.24 16.35
N ASN A 17 11.41 18.06 16.00
CA ASN A 17 12.49 18.49 16.89
C ASN A 17 13.19 17.32 17.61
N ARG A 18 13.43 16.24 16.86
CA ARG A 18 14.11 15.02 17.32
C ARG A 18 15.51 14.90 16.72
N LYS A 19 16.34 14.07 17.34
CA LYS A 19 17.66 13.70 16.82
C LYS A 19 17.82 12.18 16.87
N GLY A 20 18.69 11.65 16.01
CA GLY A 20 19.06 10.25 15.99
C GLY A 20 18.30 9.42 14.96
N HIS A 21 18.30 8.10 15.17
CA HIS A 21 17.76 7.14 14.23
C HIS A 21 16.23 7.27 14.16
N PHE A 22 15.67 7.42 12.95
CA PHE A 22 14.22 7.59 12.75
C PHE A 22 13.51 6.27 12.46
N TRP A 23 14.07 5.43 11.57
CA TRP A 23 13.46 4.17 11.17
C TRP A 23 13.74 3.06 12.20
N GLU A 24 12.85 2.12 12.46
CA GLU A 24 13.19 1.07 13.45
C GLU A 24 13.97 -0.08 12.79
N GLN A 25 13.78 -0.29 11.49
CA GLN A 25 14.36 -1.41 10.74
C GLN A 25 14.73 -1.05 9.31
N ARG A 26 15.42 -1.98 8.64
CA ARG A 26 15.70 -1.89 7.20
C ARG A 26 14.45 -2.22 6.40
N TYR A 27 14.33 -1.59 5.22
CA TYR A 27 13.29 -1.95 4.26
C TYR A 27 13.57 -3.33 3.67
N THR A 28 12.52 -4.07 3.32
CA THR A 28 12.61 -5.23 2.44
C THR A 28 12.23 -4.82 1.02
N CYS A 29 12.80 -5.51 0.04
CA CYS A 29 12.46 -5.30 -1.36
C CYS A 29 12.43 -6.66 -2.05
N HIS A 30 11.29 -7.01 -2.63
CA HIS A 30 11.10 -8.25 -3.39
C HIS A 30 10.54 -7.91 -4.75
N GLY A 31 11.37 -8.05 -5.80
CA GLY A 31 10.90 -7.94 -7.18
C GLY A 31 9.96 -9.08 -7.56
N PHE A 32 9.13 -8.85 -8.58
CA PHE A 32 8.46 -9.88 -9.37
C PHE A 32 8.53 -9.53 -10.84
N PRO A 33 8.34 -10.52 -11.73
CA PRO A 33 8.07 -10.27 -13.13
C PRO A 33 6.85 -9.36 -13.32
N ASN A 34 6.92 -8.41 -14.25
CA ASN A 34 5.77 -7.56 -14.61
C ASN A 34 4.59 -8.35 -15.19
N SER A 35 4.83 -9.58 -15.66
CA SER A 35 3.80 -10.51 -16.12
C SER A 35 2.97 -11.13 -14.99
N ASP A 36 3.43 -11.05 -13.74
CA ASP A 36 2.73 -11.58 -12.57
C ASP A 36 1.66 -10.58 -12.07
N LYS A 37 0.58 -10.52 -12.84
CA LYS A 37 -0.54 -9.60 -12.64
C LYS A 37 -1.32 -9.90 -11.35
N GLU A 38 -1.42 -11.18 -11.00
CA GLU A 38 -2.08 -11.60 -9.76
C GLU A 38 -1.31 -11.11 -8.55
N ARG A 39 0.02 -11.31 -8.51
CA ARG A 39 0.86 -10.77 -7.43
C ARG A 39 0.81 -9.25 -7.39
N ALA A 40 0.80 -8.58 -8.54
CA ALA A 40 0.65 -7.12 -8.61
C ALA A 40 -0.63 -6.65 -7.92
N LEU A 41 -1.79 -7.16 -8.33
CA LEU A 41 -3.09 -6.77 -7.78
C LEU A 41 -3.23 -7.13 -6.30
N ASN A 42 -2.76 -8.32 -5.89
CA ASN A 42 -2.77 -8.73 -4.49
C ASN A 42 -1.89 -7.82 -3.62
N THR A 43 -0.72 -7.41 -4.11
CA THR A 43 0.19 -6.49 -3.40
C THR A 43 -0.44 -5.11 -3.23
N ILE A 44 -1.02 -4.55 -4.30
CA ILE A 44 -1.69 -3.24 -4.24
C ILE A 44 -2.89 -3.30 -3.27
N ARG A 45 -3.71 -4.36 -3.37
CA ARG A 45 -4.84 -4.58 -2.45
C ARG A 45 -4.38 -4.69 -0.99
N TYR A 46 -3.28 -5.40 -0.72
CA TYR A 46 -2.73 -5.50 0.62
C TYR A 46 -2.33 -4.13 1.18
N ILE A 47 -1.63 -3.31 0.39
CA ILE A 47 -1.24 -1.95 0.78
C ILE A 47 -2.48 -1.09 1.08
N HIS A 48 -3.49 -1.11 0.21
CA HIS A 48 -4.74 -0.36 0.43
C HIS A 48 -5.56 -0.87 1.62
N ALA A 49 -5.43 -2.15 1.96
CA ALA A 49 -6.08 -2.72 3.14
C ALA A 49 -5.34 -2.39 4.45
N ASN A 50 -4.11 -1.89 4.41
CA ASN A 50 -3.27 -1.75 5.60
C ASN A 50 -3.86 -0.81 6.68
N PRO A 51 -4.44 0.37 6.35
CA PRO A 51 -5.12 1.20 7.36
C PRO A 51 -6.28 0.46 8.04
N LYS A 52 -7.00 -0.39 7.28
CA LYS A 52 -8.05 -1.24 7.82
C LYS A 52 -7.50 -2.33 8.72
N ALA A 53 -6.44 -2.99 8.29
CA ALA A 53 -5.76 -4.04 9.04
C ALA A 53 -5.22 -3.56 10.39
N ALA A 54 -4.70 -2.33 10.41
CA ALA A 54 -4.19 -1.67 11.60
C ALA A 54 -5.30 -1.10 12.50
N GLY A 55 -6.58 -1.25 12.14
CA GLY A 55 -7.71 -0.71 12.90
C GLY A 55 -7.86 0.82 12.85
N MET A 56 -7.17 1.50 11.92
CA MET A 56 -7.23 2.96 11.78
C MET A 56 -8.48 3.43 11.01
N LYS A 57 -9.02 2.56 10.14
CA LYS A 57 -10.22 2.80 9.32
C LYS A 57 -11.04 1.52 9.18
N GLU A 58 -12.34 1.61 9.00
CA GLU A 58 -13.18 0.42 8.75
C GLU A 58 -13.14 -0.06 7.28
N GLY A 59 -12.91 0.89 6.36
CA GLY A 59 -12.87 0.67 4.91
C GLY A 59 -11.46 0.78 4.32
N PHE A 60 -11.39 0.63 2.99
CA PHE A 60 -10.14 0.79 2.24
C PHE A 60 -9.78 2.26 1.98
N PHE A 61 -10.77 3.16 2.00
CA PHE A 61 -10.52 4.58 1.77
C PHE A 61 -9.74 5.19 2.93
N TYR A 62 -8.61 5.81 2.58
CA TYR A 62 -7.74 6.53 3.50
C TYR A 62 -7.04 7.66 2.76
N ASP A 63 -7.11 8.89 3.29
CA ASP A 63 -6.63 10.11 2.62
C ASP A 63 -5.12 10.08 2.29
N PHE A 64 -4.35 9.31 3.06
CA PHE A 64 -2.91 9.14 2.85
C PHE A 64 -2.55 7.88 2.06
N SER A 65 -3.48 7.38 1.25
CA SER A 65 -3.27 6.27 0.32
C SER A 65 -3.80 6.65 -1.06
N ASN A 66 -3.27 6.02 -2.10
CA ASN A 66 -3.81 6.19 -3.45
C ASN A 66 -5.02 5.29 -3.74
N TYR A 67 -5.70 4.70 -2.74
CA TYR A 67 -6.88 3.86 -3.00
C TYR A 67 -7.98 4.62 -3.77
N GLY A 68 -8.17 5.91 -3.46
CA GLY A 68 -9.13 6.77 -4.14
C GLY A 68 -8.88 6.90 -5.65
N THR A 69 -7.62 6.85 -6.10
CA THR A 69 -7.31 6.93 -7.54
C THR A 69 -7.71 5.65 -8.26
N TYR A 70 -7.77 4.51 -7.58
CA TYR A 70 -8.24 3.24 -8.15
C TYR A 70 -9.77 3.09 -8.09
N GLU A 71 -10.39 3.47 -6.97
CA GLU A 71 -11.83 3.28 -6.74
C GLU A 71 -12.68 4.40 -7.35
N GLN A 72 -12.25 5.64 -7.19
CA GLN A 72 -13.03 6.84 -7.53
C GLN A 72 -12.46 7.56 -8.76
N LEU A 73 -11.39 7.01 -9.35
CA LEU A 73 -10.67 7.58 -10.49
C LEU A 73 -10.23 9.04 -10.24
N THR A 74 -9.91 9.37 -8.99
CA THR A 74 -9.34 10.68 -8.64
C THR A 74 -7.90 10.79 -9.14
N THR A 75 -7.43 12.02 -9.33
CA THR A 75 -6.07 12.31 -9.76
C THR A 75 -5.26 12.87 -8.60
N ASP A 76 -4.16 12.19 -8.25
CA ASP A 76 -3.18 12.67 -7.26
C ASP A 76 -1.91 13.27 -7.93
N GLY A 77 -1.84 13.23 -9.26
CA GLY A 77 -0.72 13.73 -10.07
C GLY A 77 0.51 12.83 -10.11
N ILE A 78 0.48 11.66 -9.44
CA ILE A 78 1.66 10.79 -9.28
C ILE A 78 1.35 9.32 -9.60
N THR A 79 0.14 8.85 -9.30
CA THR A 79 -0.25 7.46 -9.52
C THR A 79 -0.22 7.11 -11.00
N GLN A 80 0.52 6.06 -11.32
CA GLN A 80 0.44 5.34 -12.58
C GLN A 80 -0.13 3.96 -12.31
N TRP A 81 -1.24 3.61 -12.96
CA TRP A 81 -1.86 2.30 -12.77
C TRP A 81 -1.05 1.19 -13.45
N HIS A 82 -0.93 0.05 -12.76
CA HIS A 82 -0.28 -1.14 -13.29
C HIS A 82 -1.11 -1.76 -14.44
N PRO A 83 -0.51 -2.38 -15.47
CA PRO A 83 -1.24 -3.07 -16.55
C PRO A 83 -2.35 -4.01 -16.07
N ALA A 84 -2.09 -4.73 -14.97
CA ALA A 84 -3.08 -5.61 -14.34
C ALA A 84 -4.39 -4.91 -13.92
N PHE A 85 -4.36 -3.61 -13.63
CA PHE A 85 -5.58 -2.83 -13.34
C PHE A 85 -6.38 -2.59 -14.61
N PHE A 86 -5.73 -2.20 -15.71
CA PHE A 86 -6.39 -1.97 -17.01
C PHE A 86 -7.00 -3.25 -17.59
N GLU A 87 -6.48 -4.41 -17.22
CA GLU A 87 -7.03 -5.70 -17.64
C GLU A 87 -8.26 -6.14 -16.83
N LEU A 88 -8.63 -5.40 -15.78
CA LEU A 88 -9.83 -5.73 -15.02
C LEU A 88 -11.09 -5.54 -15.85
N GLY A 89 -11.15 -4.57 -16.76
CA GLY A 89 -12.33 -4.33 -17.61
C GLY A 89 -12.03 -3.47 -18.84
N PRO A 90 -12.97 -3.37 -19.79
CA PRO A 90 -12.79 -2.65 -21.06
C PRO A 90 -12.82 -1.12 -20.93
N SER A 91 -13.23 -0.57 -19.78
CA SER A 91 -13.21 0.87 -19.49
C SER A 91 -12.64 1.14 -18.10
N LEU A 92 -12.17 2.37 -17.84
CA LEU A 92 -11.67 2.78 -16.52
C LEU A 92 -12.73 2.63 -15.42
N SER A 93 -13.99 2.95 -15.72
CA SER A 93 -15.10 2.78 -14.77
C SER A 93 -15.27 1.31 -14.39
N GLU A 94 -15.26 0.41 -15.37
CA GLU A 94 -15.36 -1.03 -15.09
C GLU A 94 -14.13 -1.57 -14.36
N CYS A 95 -12.93 -1.04 -14.65
CA CYS A 95 -11.73 -1.39 -13.90
C CYS A 95 -11.87 -0.98 -12.42
N ALA A 96 -12.33 0.25 -12.16
CA ALA A 96 -12.56 0.77 -10.81
C ALA A 96 -13.61 -0.06 -10.06
N ASP A 97 -14.75 -0.36 -10.69
CA ASP A 97 -15.83 -1.15 -10.08
C ASP A 97 -15.38 -2.58 -9.76
N ARG A 98 -14.67 -3.23 -10.70
CA ARG A 98 -14.14 -4.59 -10.49
C ARG A 98 -13.03 -4.59 -9.42
N TYR A 99 -12.17 -3.57 -9.40
CA TYR A 99 -11.15 -3.42 -8.37
C TYR A 99 -11.78 -3.21 -6.97
N LYS A 100 -12.78 -2.32 -6.87
CA LYS A 100 -13.58 -2.11 -5.65
C LYS A 100 -14.19 -3.42 -5.15
N GLY A 101 -14.79 -4.19 -6.05
CA GLY A 101 -15.30 -5.53 -5.74
C GLY A 101 -14.22 -6.49 -5.25
N PHE A 102 -13.05 -6.49 -5.90
CA PHE A 102 -11.89 -7.30 -5.52
C PHE A 102 -11.33 -6.95 -4.13
N CYS A 103 -11.30 -5.67 -3.77
CA CYS A 103 -10.93 -5.19 -2.43
C CYS A 103 -11.97 -5.57 -1.37
N ARG A 104 -13.27 -5.44 -1.66
CA ARG A 104 -14.34 -5.83 -0.71
C ARG A 104 -14.32 -7.30 -0.31
N ARG A 105 -13.80 -8.18 -1.18
CA ARG A 105 -13.60 -9.61 -0.89
C ARG A 105 -12.36 -9.90 -0.04
N TYR A 106 -11.54 -8.90 0.27
CA TYR A 106 -10.36 -9.08 1.10
C TYR A 106 -10.78 -9.48 2.53
N LYS A 107 -10.33 -10.65 2.96
CA LYS A 107 -10.46 -11.11 4.33
C LYS A 107 -9.11 -10.93 5.01
N LEU A 108 -9.12 -10.18 6.11
CA LEU A 108 -7.99 -10.11 7.02
C LEU A 108 -7.75 -11.49 7.59
N ASN A 109 -6.67 -12.13 7.17
CA ASN A 109 -6.17 -13.29 7.86
C ASN A 109 -5.12 -12.80 8.86
N PHE A 110 -5.44 -12.84 10.15
CA PHE A 110 -4.59 -12.34 11.22
C PHE A 110 -3.20 -13.02 11.23
N GLU A 111 -3.08 -14.25 10.74
CA GLU A 111 -1.78 -14.93 10.62
C GLU A 111 -0.86 -14.31 9.56
N LEU A 112 -1.40 -13.78 8.46
CA LEU A 112 -0.61 -13.08 7.44
C LEU A 112 -0.20 -11.68 7.88
N LEU A 113 -1.03 -11.03 8.71
CA LEU A 113 -0.66 -9.79 9.38
C LEU A 113 0.49 -10.04 10.36
N LEU A 114 0.41 -11.11 11.14
CA LEU A 114 1.48 -11.53 12.03
C LEU A 114 2.75 -11.88 11.26
N LEU A 115 2.69 -12.60 10.13
CA LEU A 115 3.90 -12.98 9.40
C LEU A 115 4.66 -11.79 8.78
N LEU A 116 3.98 -10.73 8.34
CA LEU A 116 4.63 -9.52 7.82
C LEU A 116 5.04 -8.54 8.93
N VAL A 117 4.27 -8.43 10.02
CA VAL A 117 4.62 -7.61 11.20
C VAL A 117 5.73 -8.28 12.05
N ILE A 118 5.75 -9.61 12.13
CA ILE A 118 6.82 -10.38 12.81
C ILE A 118 8.08 -10.46 11.93
N ALA A 119 7.95 -10.51 10.60
CA ALA A 119 9.10 -10.32 9.72
C ALA A 119 9.72 -8.91 9.85
N SER A 120 8.95 -7.93 10.33
CA SER A 120 9.44 -6.63 10.77
C SER A 120 9.72 -6.55 12.27
N GLY A 121 9.97 -7.66 12.97
CA GLY A 121 10.63 -7.73 14.29
C GLY A 121 10.08 -6.86 15.44
N THR A 122 8.89 -6.27 15.32
CA THR A 122 8.32 -5.40 16.37
C THR A 122 7.47 -6.24 17.31
N LYS A 123 8.03 -6.53 18.49
CA LYS A 123 7.23 -6.87 19.66
C LYS A 123 6.72 -5.57 20.27
N TRP A 124 5.41 -5.48 20.50
CA TRP A 124 4.81 -4.45 21.35
C TRP A 124 5.29 -4.62 22.79
#